data_AF-A0A2D2LSN4-F1
#
_entry.id   AF-A0A2D2LSN4-F1
#
_cell.length_a   1.000
_cell.length_b   1.000
_cell.length_c   1.000
_cell.angle_alpha   90.00
_cell.angle_beta   90.00
_cell.angle_gamma   90.00
#
_symmetry.space_group_name_H-M   'P 1'
#
loop_
_entity.id
_entity.type
_entity.pdbx_description
1 polymer ?
#
loop_
_entity_poly.entity_id
_entity_poly.type
_entity_poly.pdbx_seq_one_letter_code
_entity_poly.pdbx_strand_id
1 'polypeptide(L)' 'MMAQMALTGMGAAILPEWLIEDEMAQGRLVKLFEQPFSSVSIYAVYMNRAFLNLKIRLLIDFLADNLIQND' A
#
# COMPACT_ATOMS: atom_id res chain seq x y z
N MET A 1 -2.66 -12.86 1.19
CA MET A 1 -3.52 -13.79 1.97
C MET A 1 -4.77 -13.11 2.49
N MET A 2 -4.67 -12.02 3.27
CA MET A 2 -5.85 -11.33 3.85
C MET A 2 -6.90 -10.90 2.81
N ALA A 3 -6.48 -10.28 1.70
CA ALA A 3 -7.38 -9.91 0.59
C ALA A 3 -8.16 -11.11 0.02
N GLN A 4 -7.46 -12.22 -0.24
CA GLN A 4 -8.09 -13.43 -0.75
C GLN A 4 -9.10 -14.01 0.24
N MET A 5 -8.80 -13.96 1.53
CA MET A 5 -9.73 -14.44 2.55
C MET A 5 -11.03 -13.63 2.58
N ALA A 6 -10.91 -12.30 2.51
CA ALA A 6 -12.06 -11.40 2.40
C ALA A 6 -12.89 -11.70 1.14
N LEU A 7 -12.24 -11.90 -0.02
CA LEU A 7 -12.91 -12.26 -1.28
C LEU A 7 -13.65 -13.59 -1.21
N THR A 8 -13.12 -14.57 -0.47
CA THR A 8 -13.78 -15.87 -0.29
C THR A 8 -14.86 -15.87 0.80
N GLY A 9 -15.17 -14.71 1.39
CA GLY A 9 -16.22 -14.59 2.42
C GLY A 9 -15.83 -15.14 3.79
N MET A 10 -14.53 -15.27 4.08
CA MET A 10 -14.05 -15.74 5.40
C MET A 10 -14.09 -14.66 6.49
N GLY A 11 -14.54 -13.44 6.18
CA GLY A 11 -14.71 -12.35 7.13
C GLY A 11 -14.37 -10.98 6.54
N ALA A 12 -14.22 -9.99 7.42
CA ALA A 12 -13.77 -8.64 7.08
C ALA A 12 -12.25 -8.49 7.27
N ALA A 13 -11.62 -7.63 6.47
CA ALA A 13 -10.19 -7.33 6.58
C ALA A 13 -9.95 -5.82 6.41
N ILE A 14 -8.93 -5.31 7.10
CA ILE A 14 -8.40 -3.95 6.87
C ILE A 14 -7.29 -4.09 5.84
N LEU A 15 -7.46 -3.45 4.69
CA LEU A 15 -6.56 -3.54 3.54
C LEU A 15 -6.32 -2.15 2.97
N PRO A 16 -5.14 -1.88 2.40
CA PRO A 16 -4.92 -0.69 1.60
C PRO A 16 -5.84 -0.69 0.38
N GLU A 17 -6.38 0.48 0.03
CA GLU A 17 -7.35 0.62 -1.07
C GLU A 17 -6.75 0.20 -2.42
N TRP A 18 -5.51 0.64 -2.70
CA TRP A 18 -4.75 0.29 -3.90
C TRP A 18 -4.57 -1.22 -4.13
N LEU A 19 -4.68 -2.05 -3.08
CA LEU A 19 -4.53 -3.50 -3.19
C LEU A 19 -5.79 -4.19 -3.72
N ILE A 20 -6.95 -3.54 -3.61
CA ILE A 20 -8.27 -4.12 -3.88
C ILE A 20 -9.14 -3.26 -4.81
N GLU A 21 -8.54 -2.31 -5.54
CA GLU A 21 -9.27 -1.39 -6.42
C GLU A 21 -10.15 -2.11 -7.44
N ASP A 22 -9.61 -3.15 -8.08
CA ASP A 22 -10.32 -3.95 -9.08
C ASP A 22 -11.52 -4.69 -8.46
N GLU A 23 -11.33 -5.28 -7.28
CA GLU A 23 -12.37 -5.98 -6.55
C GLU A 23 -13.47 -5.06 -6.07
N MET A 24 -13.10 -3.86 -5.63
CA MET A 24 -14.03 -2.80 -5.24
C MET A 24 -14.82 -2.31 -6.44
N ALA A 25 -14.17 -2.04 -7.57
CA ALA A 25 -14.82 -1.62 -8.81
C ALA A 25 -15.78 -2.68 -9.38
N GLN A 26 -15.44 -3.96 -9.20
CA GLN A 26 -16.26 -5.09 -9.64
C GLN A 26 -17.36 -5.48 -8.64
N GLY A 27 -17.47 -4.77 -7.50
CA GLY A 27 -18.46 -5.04 -6.46
C GLY A 27 -18.27 -6.38 -5.75
N ARG A 28 -17.08 -6.98 -5.83
CA ARG A 28 -16.74 -8.22 -5.11
C ARG A 28 -16.47 -7.98 -3.63
N LEU A 29 -16.04 -6.77 -3.29
CA LEU A 29 -15.85 -6.31 -1.93
C LEU A 29 -16.71 -5.07 -1.69
N VAL A 30 -17.05 -4.84 -0.42
CA VAL A 30 -17.79 -3.65 0.01
C VAL A 30 -17.04 -2.99 1.16
N LYS A 31 -17.03 -1.65 1.17
CA LYS A 31 -16.47 -0.88 2.28
C LYS A 31 -17.45 -0.91 3.45
N LEU A 32 -16.99 -1.39 4.61
CA LEU A 32 -17.83 -1.53 5.81
C LEU A 32 -17.88 -0.27 6.67
N PHE A 33 -16.84 0.57 6.61
CA PHE A 33 -16.70 1.78 7.41
C PHE A 33 -16.20 2.92 6.53
N GLU A 34 -16.85 4.08 6.58
CA GLU A 34 -16.43 5.25 5.79
C GLU A 34 -15.24 6.00 6.36
N GLN A 35 -15.09 5.95 7.69
CA GLN A 35 -13.98 6.60 8.39
C GLN A 35 -12.63 5.96 8.03
N PRO A 36 -11.62 6.78 7.67
CA PRO A 36 -10.31 6.25 7.34
C PRO A 36 -9.67 5.63 8.59
N PHE A 37 -9.03 4.48 8.39
CA PHE A 37 -8.12 3.93 9.39
C PHE A 37 -6.82 4.74 9.40
N SER A 38 -6.07 4.69 10.51
CA SER A 38 -4.82 5.44 10.64
C SER A 38 -3.88 5.18 9.46
N SER A 39 -3.33 6.24 8.85
CA SER A 39 -2.38 6.14 7.75
C SER A 39 -1.17 5.29 8.14
N VAL A 40 -0.81 4.34 7.28
CA VAL A 40 0.40 3.53 7.45
C VAL A 40 1.51 4.13 6.61
N SER A 41 2.62 4.48 7.25
CA SER A 41 3.80 5.00 6.55
C SER A 41 4.57 3.87 5.87
N ILE A 42 4.97 4.09 4.61
CA ILE A 42 5.88 3.21 3.87
C ILE A 42 7.31 3.70 4.06
N TYR A 43 8.25 2.80 4.35
CA TYR A 43 9.65 3.14 4.60
C TYR A 43 10.58 2.41 3.66
N ALA A 44 11.52 3.14 3.05
CA ALA A 44 12.66 2.56 2.36
C ALA A 44 13.78 2.28 3.37
N VAL A 45 14.03 1.00 3.66
CA VAL A 45 15.08 0.57 4.60
C VAL A 45 16.32 0.11 3.84
N TYR A 46 17.46 0.71 4.15
CA TYR A 46 18.76 0.38 3.56
C TYR A 46 19.87 0.50 4.58
N MET A 47 20.99 -0.17 4.33
CA MET A 47 22.15 -0.13 5.22
C MET A 47 22.75 1.28 5.25
N ASN A 48 22.89 1.85 6.44
CA ASN A 48 23.57 3.13 6.60
C ASN A 48 25.05 2.98 6.25
N ARG A 49 25.45 3.52 5.10
CA ARG A 49 26.83 3.57 4.62
C ARG A 49 27.19 5.03 4.39
N ALA A 50 28.43 5.40 4.68
CA ALA A 50 28.91 6.79 4.54
C ALA A 50 28.63 7.39 3.16
N PHE A 51 28.57 6.56 2.11
CA PHE A 51 28.17 6.95 0.76
C PHE A 51 27.11 5.99 0.24
N LEU A 52 25.88 6.51 0.05
CA LEU A 52 24.85 5.79 -0.67
C LEU A 52 25.19 5.80 -2.16
N ASN A 53 25.18 4.64 -2.82
CA ASN A 53 25.38 4.57 -4.26
C ASN A 53 24.31 5.41 -4.98
N LEU A 54 24.71 6.23 -5.94
CA LEU A 54 23.82 7.07 -6.75
C LEU A 54 22.65 6.27 -7.34
N LYS A 55 22.87 5.01 -7.76
CA LYS A 55 21.79 4.15 -8.28
C LYS A 55 20.70 3.89 -7.24
N ILE A 56 21.08 3.66 -5.98
CA ILE A 56 20.12 3.45 -4.88
C ILE A 56 19.42 4.76 -4.56
N ARG A 57 20.16 5.87 -4.55
CA ARG A 57 19.57 7.20 -4.32
C ARG A 57 18.50 7.53 -5.36
N LEU A 58 18.82 7.38 -6.64
CA LEU A 58 17.88 7.60 -7.74
C LEU A 58 16.66 6.69 -7.66
N LEU A 59 16.84 5.42 -7.23
CA LEU A 59 15.71 4.52 -7.00
C LEU A 59 14.82 5.01 -5.85
N ILE A 60 15.40 5.44 -4.73
CA ILE A 60 14.63 5.97 -3.59
C ILE A 60 13.88 7.23 -4.00
N ASP A 61 14.53 8.16 -4.71
CA ASP A 61 13.91 9.39 -5.19
C ASP A 61 12.75 9.05 -6.16
N PHE A 62 12.96 8.14 -7.11
CA PHE A 62 11.90 7.66 -8.01
C PHE A 62 10.72 7.04 -7.24
N LEU A 63 10.98 6.20 -6.24
CA LEU A 63 9.93 5.58 -5.43
C LEU A 63 9.18 6.62 -4.59
N ALA A 64 9.87 7.60 -4.03
CA ALA A 64 9.24 8.69 -3.28
C ALA A 64 8.29 9.50 -4.17
N ASP A 65 8.71 9.81 -5.39
CA ASP A 65 7.89 10.59 -6.34
C ASP A 65 6.67 9.81 -6.85
N ASN A 66 6.73 8.48 -6.92
CA ASN A 66 5.69 7.64 -7.53
C ASN A 66 4.79 6.90 -6.53
N LEU A 67 5.26 6.62 -5.31
CA LEU A 67 4.47 5.90 -4.29
C LEU A 67 3.73 6.84 -3.33
N ILE A 68 4.19 8.08 -3.18
CA ILE A 68 3.53 9.08 -2.34
C ILE A 68 2.51 9.82 -3.20
N GLN A 69 1.47 9.12 -3.66
CA GLN A 69 0.25 9.79 -4.12
C GLN A 69 -0.58 10.12 -2.87
N ASN A 70 -0.45 11.37 -2.42
CA ASN A 70 -1.38 11.99 -1.48
C ASN A 70 -2.66 12.32 -2.25
N ASP A 71 -3.63 11.40 -2.25
CA ASP A 71 -5.04 11.73 -2.39
C ASP A 71 -5.75 11.46 -1.06
#